data_AF-A0A941NAI1-F1
#
_entry.id   AF-A0A941NAI1-F1
#
_cell.length_a   1.000
_cell.length_b   1.000
_cell.length_c   1.000
_cell.angle_alpha   90.00
_cell.angle_beta   90.00
_cell.angle_gamma   90.00
#
_symmetry.space_group_name_H-M   'P 1'
#
loop_
_entity.id
_entity.type
_entity.pdbx_description
1 polymer ?
#
loop_
_entity_poly.entity_id
_entity_poly.type
_entity_poly.pdbx_seq_one_letter_code
_entity_poly.pdbx_strand_id
1 'polypeptide(L)'
;MRISAWQGFVRQCCRSGVLWAAALVCAGGDLAYAEVKLPNVFSDHMVLQREQKNKVWGTAAPNEAITVTIEKQSHKVSAAADGKWHVALDPLPAGGPHTLVVKGTNEVKFDDVLVGEVWICSGQSNMQWWVKLANDPDLERLTAKYPKIRMINFPNVGTQEPIWTHPNSKWQVCSPETVSDFSAVGYFFARQLFQTLDIPIGMINNAWGGSACEAWVPRNLLVAD
;
A
#
# COMPACT_ATOMS: atom_id res chain seq x y z
N MET A 1 -31.71 -9.44 74.05
CA MET A 1 -31.86 -9.01 75.45
C MET A 1 -31.33 -10.14 76.34
N ARG A 2 -30.36 -9.86 77.23
CA ARG A 2 -29.60 -10.79 78.14
C ARG A 2 -28.52 -11.65 77.43
N ILE A 3 -27.21 -11.41 77.61
CA ILE A 3 -26.29 -11.64 78.78
C ILE A 3 -26.12 -13.16 78.98
N SER A 4 -24.96 -13.82 78.94
CA SER A 4 -23.65 -13.68 79.65
C SER A 4 -22.64 -14.66 79.00
N ALA A 5 -21.38 -14.36 78.66
CA ALA A 5 -20.18 -14.02 79.45
C ALA A 5 -19.64 -15.16 80.35
N TRP A 6 -18.46 -15.72 80.01
CA TRP A 6 -17.41 -16.34 80.87
C TRP A 6 -16.11 -16.42 80.02
N GLN A 7 -15.10 -15.56 80.21
CA GLN A 7 -13.87 -15.70 81.05
C GLN A 7 -13.08 -17.01 80.79
N GLY A 8 -11.78 -17.05 80.49
CA GLY A 8 -10.74 -16.02 80.39
C GLY A 8 -9.34 -16.66 80.16
N PHE A 9 -8.31 -15.80 80.17
CA PHE A 9 -6.88 -16.04 80.43
C PHE A 9 -5.89 -16.61 79.36
N VAL A 10 -5.27 -15.67 78.64
CA VAL A 10 -3.81 -15.39 78.47
C VAL A 10 -2.79 -16.55 78.49
N ARG A 11 -2.05 -16.72 77.38
CA ARG A 11 -0.56 -16.57 77.33
C ARG A 11 -0.03 -16.56 75.89
N GLN A 12 0.95 -15.68 75.67
CA GLN A 12 1.70 -15.40 74.43
C GLN A 12 2.45 -16.62 73.87
N CYS A 13 2.61 -16.67 72.54
CA CYS A 13 3.94 -16.58 71.92
C CYS A 13 3.89 -16.56 70.37
N CYS A 14 4.77 -15.72 69.82
CA CYS A 14 5.44 -15.84 68.52
C CYS A 14 4.68 -15.61 67.19
N ARG A 15 5.00 -14.44 66.61
CA ARG A 15 5.54 -14.24 65.24
C ARG A 15 4.75 -14.84 64.07
N SER A 16 4.18 -13.96 63.26
CA SER A 16 4.60 -13.73 61.86
C SER A 16 3.73 -12.62 61.24
N GLY A 17 4.31 -11.42 61.09
CA GLY A 17 3.70 -10.36 60.30
C GLY A 17 3.90 -10.66 58.82
N VAL A 18 2.82 -10.90 58.08
CA VAL A 18 2.84 -10.93 56.62
C VAL A 18 2.49 -9.53 56.15
N LEU A 19 3.52 -8.76 55.82
CA LEU A 19 3.39 -7.50 55.09
C LEU A 19 3.02 -7.85 53.65
N TRP A 20 1.79 -7.55 53.23
CA TRP A 20 1.41 -7.55 51.83
C TRP A 20 2.04 -6.32 51.16
N ALA A 21 3.22 -6.50 50.57
CA ALA A 21 3.78 -5.54 49.63
C ALA A 21 3.02 -5.64 48.31
N ALA A 22 2.22 -4.61 47.98
CA ALA A 22 1.63 -4.46 46.66
C ALA A 22 2.76 -4.14 45.66
N ALA A 23 3.25 -5.16 44.96
CA ALA A 23 4.13 -4.98 43.82
C ALA A 23 3.31 -4.38 42.67
N LEU A 24 3.47 -3.07 42.44
CA LEU A 24 3.10 -2.44 41.18
C LEU A 24 3.99 -3.04 40.09
N VAL A 25 3.49 -4.07 39.42
CA VAL A 25 4.03 -4.53 38.15
C VAL A 25 3.74 -3.42 37.14
N CYS A 26 4.71 -2.54 36.92
CA CYS A 26 4.73 -1.69 35.74
C CYS A 26 4.80 -2.64 34.53
N ALA A 27 3.66 -2.91 33.92
CA ALA A 27 3.61 -3.48 32.59
C ALA A 27 4.27 -2.47 31.65
N GLY A 28 5.59 -2.60 31.48
CA GLY A 28 6.30 -1.98 30.37
C GLY A 28 5.71 -2.58 29.11
N GLY A 29 4.75 -1.88 28.51
CA GLY A 29 4.33 -2.21 27.16
C GLY A 29 5.56 -2.05 26.28
N ASP A 30 6.00 -3.13 25.67
CA ASP A 30 6.96 -3.06 24.57
C ASP A 30 6.37 -2.08 23.55
N LEU A 31 7.00 -0.92 23.41
CA LEU A 31 6.75 -0.03 22.30
C LEU A 31 7.24 -0.78 21.06
N ALA A 32 6.35 -1.58 20.48
CA ALA A 32 6.57 -2.14 19.16
C ALA A 32 6.74 -0.96 18.20
N TYR A 33 7.99 -0.63 17.87
CA TYR A 33 8.29 0.33 16.82
C TYR A 33 7.81 -0.30 15.51
N ALA A 34 6.63 0.12 15.07
CA ALA A 34 6.10 -0.28 13.79
C ALA A 34 6.91 0.43 12.70
N GLU A 35 7.68 -0.36 11.94
CA GLU A 35 8.38 0.11 10.74
C GLU A 35 7.43 0.87 9.82
N VAL A 36 7.95 1.90 9.15
CA VAL A 36 7.27 2.55 8.02
C VAL A 36 7.02 1.51 6.94
N LYS A 37 5.77 1.39 6.53
CA LYS A 37 5.35 0.51 5.44
C LYS A 37 4.45 1.29 4.48
N LEU A 38 4.55 0.95 3.21
CA LEU A 38 3.72 1.50 2.13
C LEU A 38 2.94 0.39 1.43
N PRO A 39 1.76 0.70 0.84
CA PRO A 39 1.06 -0.26 0.00
C PRO A 39 1.89 -0.58 -1.24
N ASN A 40 1.79 -1.81 -1.75
CA ASN A 40 2.67 -2.30 -2.81
C ASN A 40 2.41 -1.72 -4.21
N VAL A 41 1.42 -0.83 -4.35
CA VAL A 41 1.32 0.06 -5.51
C VAL A 41 2.57 0.95 -5.62
N PHE A 42 3.21 1.26 -4.49
CA PHE A 42 4.58 1.77 -4.45
C PHE A 42 5.55 0.59 -4.51
N SER A 43 6.28 0.48 -5.61
CA SER A 43 7.37 -0.47 -5.81
C SER A 43 8.35 0.09 -6.84
N ASP A 44 9.49 -0.57 -7.01
CA ASP A 44 10.41 -0.25 -8.10
C ASP A 44 9.69 -0.26 -9.46
N HIS A 45 10.21 0.50 -10.41
CA HIS A 45 9.65 0.63 -11.77
C HIS A 45 8.29 1.34 -11.85
N MET A 46 7.77 1.91 -10.76
CA MET A 46 6.47 2.58 -10.77
C MET A 46 6.44 3.86 -11.62
N VAL A 47 5.23 4.31 -11.94
CA VAL A 47 5.00 5.59 -12.63
C VAL A 47 4.11 6.48 -11.76
N LEU A 48 4.55 7.71 -11.52
CA LEU A 48 3.77 8.77 -10.89
C LEU A 48 3.15 9.67 -11.96
N GLN A 49 1.99 10.25 -11.69
CA GLN A 49 1.34 11.16 -12.62
C GLN A 49 2.09 12.50 -12.67
N ARG A 50 2.40 13.00 -13.86
CA ARG A 50 3.02 14.31 -14.05
C ARG A 50 2.06 15.45 -13.73
N GLU A 51 2.61 16.62 -13.44
CA GLU A 51 1.87 17.89 -13.36
C GLU A 51 0.72 17.94 -12.34
N GLN A 52 0.68 16.98 -11.40
CA GLN A 52 -0.25 16.98 -10.28
C GLN A 52 0.44 16.65 -8.96
N LYS A 53 -0.25 16.95 -7.87
CA LYS A 53 0.19 16.57 -6.53
C LYS A 53 -0.02 15.07 -6.30
N ASN A 54 1.05 14.29 -6.32
CA ASN A 54 0.97 12.86 -6.06
C ASN A 54 0.95 12.59 -4.56
N LYS A 55 -0.07 11.87 -4.09
CA LYS A 55 -0.11 11.43 -2.70
C LYS A 55 0.90 10.29 -2.51
N VAL A 56 1.70 10.35 -1.46
CA VAL A 56 2.49 9.21 -0.95
C VAL A 56 2.00 8.92 0.45
N TRP A 57 1.68 7.67 0.76
CA TRP A 57 1.02 7.31 2.01
C TRP A 57 1.42 5.92 2.49
N GLY A 58 1.21 5.70 3.78
CA GLY A 58 1.55 4.43 4.42
C GLY A 58 1.09 4.36 5.87
N THR A 59 1.68 3.42 6.60
CA THR A 59 1.55 3.28 8.06
C THR A 59 2.91 3.32 8.73
N ALA A 60 2.96 3.71 10.00
CA ALA A 60 4.13 3.75 10.85
C ALA A 60 3.69 3.76 12.33
N ALA A 61 4.62 3.79 13.29
CA ALA A 61 4.27 3.95 14.69
C ALA A 61 3.60 5.32 14.93
N PRO A 62 2.60 5.43 15.84
CA PRO A 62 1.97 6.72 16.14
C PRO A 62 2.99 7.80 16.52
N ASN A 63 2.81 9.01 15.96
CA ASN A 63 3.71 10.17 16.10
C ASN A 63 5.12 10.01 15.51
N GLU A 64 5.42 8.91 14.82
CA GLU A 64 6.70 8.72 14.14
C GLU A 64 6.92 9.80 13.07
N ALA A 65 8.10 10.44 13.10
CA ALA A 65 8.49 11.44 12.11
C ALA A 65 8.98 10.75 10.83
N ILE A 66 8.38 11.11 9.70
CA ILE A 66 8.61 10.51 8.39
C ILE A 66 9.03 11.61 7.43
N THR A 67 10.06 11.32 6.64
CA THR A 67 10.53 12.19 5.55
C THR A 67 10.43 11.45 4.23
N VAL A 68 9.74 12.05 3.25
CA VAL A 68 9.60 11.54 1.89
C VAL A 68 10.41 12.43 0.96
N THR A 69 11.36 11.83 0.23
CA THR A 69 12.26 12.53 -0.69
C THR A 69 12.17 11.94 -2.08
N ILE A 70 12.04 12.79 -3.08
CA ILE A 70 12.17 12.43 -4.50
C ILE A 70 12.72 13.65 -5.23
N GLU A 71 13.66 13.45 -6.16
CA GLU A 71 14.34 14.57 -6.83
C GLU A 71 14.90 15.60 -5.84
N LYS A 72 14.50 16.87 -5.96
CA LYS A 72 14.93 17.98 -5.10
C LYS A 72 13.94 18.28 -3.97
N GLN A 73 12.83 17.57 -3.89
CA GLN A 73 11.78 17.82 -2.90
C GLN A 73 11.89 16.86 -1.71
N SER A 74 11.62 17.41 -0.52
CA SER A 74 11.66 16.69 0.76
C SER A 74 10.47 17.14 1.61
N HIS A 75 9.55 16.23 1.90
CA HIS A 75 8.35 16.47 2.68
C HIS A 75 8.43 15.75 4.02
N LYS A 76 8.02 16.42 5.10
CA LYS A 76 8.00 15.84 6.44
C LYS A 76 6.58 15.73 6.97
N VAL A 77 6.27 14.64 7.65
CA VAL A 77 4.99 14.40 8.31
C VAL A 77 5.19 13.54 9.55
N SER A 78 4.30 13.64 10.53
CA SER A 78 4.23 12.68 11.62
C SER A 78 3.03 11.75 11.42
N ALA A 79 3.20 10.46 11.67
CA ALA A 79 2.08 9.53 11.65
C ALA A 79 1.04 9.88 12.70
N ALA A 80 -0.24 9.77 12.33
CA ALA A 80 -1.35 10.05 13.21
C ALA A 80 -1.47 9.01 14.33
N ALA A 81 -2.40 9.24 15.26
CA ALA A 81 -2.67 8.31 16.36
C ALA A 81 -3.08 6.90 15.88
N ASP A 82 -3.69 6.79 14.70
CA ASP A 82 -4.04 5.51 14.06
C ASP A 82 -2.89 4.92 13.21
N GLY A 83 -1.69 5.51 13.27
CA GLY A 83 -0.49 5.10 12.55
C GLY A 83 -0.47 5.48 11.08
N LYS A 84 -1.54 6.07 10.52
CA LYS A 84 -1.56 6.47 9.11
C LYS A 84 -0.82 7.78 8.89
N TRP A 85 -0.20 7.90 7.73
CA TRP A 85 0.46 9.13 7.31
C TRP A 85 0.31 9.31 5.80
N HIS A 86 0.40 10.56 5.35
CA HIS A 86 0.55 10.86 3.93
C HIS A 86 1.23 12.22 3.75
N VAL A 87 1.87 12.38 2.59
CA VAL A 87 2.33 13.66 2.06
C VAL A 87 1.77 13.84 0.65
N ALA A 88 1.70 15.07 0.19
CA ALA A 88 1.43 15.39 -1.20
C ALA A 88 2.73 15.93 -1.81
N LEU A 89 3.31 15.19 -2.75
CA LEU A 89 4.46 15.64 -3.54
C LEU A 89 4.05 16.87 -4.36
N ASP A 90 4.97 17.81 -4.53
CA ASP A 90 4.77 18.89 -5.49
C ASP A 90 4.80 18.32 -6.92
N PRO A 91 4.07 18.94 -7.87
CA PRO A 91 4.03 18.48 -9.25
C PRO A 91 5.42 18.27 -9.84
N LEU A 92 5.64 17.10 -10.44
CA LEU A 92 6.86 16.72 -11.12
C LEU A 92 6.65 16.80 -12.64
N PRO A 93 7.63 17.29 -13.42
CA PRO A 93 7.59 17.17 -14.87
C PRO A 93 7.75 15.71 -15.30
N ALA A 94 7.31 15.39 -16.52
CA ALA A 94 7.51 14.05 -17.08
C ALA A 94 9.01 13.72 -17.19
N GLY A 95 9.40 12.48 -16.86
CA GLY A 95 10.79 12.07 -16.88
C GLY A 95 11.13 10.93 -15.93
N GLY A 96 12.35 10.96 -15.40
CA GLY A 96 12.98 9.89 -14.64
C GLY A 96 14.07 9.15 -15.43
N PRO A 97 14.66 8.10 -14.85
CA PRO A 97 14.29 7.50 -13.57
C PRO A 97 14.69 8.36 -12.36
N HIS A 98 13.84 8.33 -11.35
CA HIS A 98 14.06 8.94 -10.05
C HIS A 98 14.14 7.87 -8.97
N THR A 99 14.60 8.27 -7.78
CA THR A 99 14.49 7.45 -6.57
C THR A 99 13.53 8.12 -5.61
N LEU A 100 12.51 7.38 -5.14
CA LEU A 100 11.65 7.78 -4.03
C LEU A 100 12.18 7.13 -2.75
N VAL A 101 12.49 7.94 -1.73
CA VAL A 101 12.93 7.47 -0.41
C VAL A 101 11.94 7.90 0.65
N VAL A 102 11.51 6.95 1.48
CA VAL A 102 10.69 7.19 2.66
C VAL A 102 11.49 6.78 3.88
N LYS A 103 11.79 7.74 4.75
CA LYS A 103 12.63 7.55 5.93
C LYS A 103 11.87 7.88 7.21
N GLY A 104 11.72 6.91 8.08
CA GLY A 104 11.32 7.07 9.48
C GLY A 104 12.36 6.41 10.38
N THR A 105 11.90 5.48 11.21
CA THR A 105 12.75 4.58 12.00
C THR A 105 13.50 3.57 11.13
N ASN A 106 12.91 3.16 10.01
CA ASN A 106 13.52 2.44 8.90
C ASN A 106 13.55 3.30 7.63
N GLU A 107 14.22 2.80 6.59
CA GLU A 107 14.26 3.41 5.27
C GLU A 107 13.66 2.47 4.23
N VAL A 108 12.69 2.96 3.46
CA VAL A 108 12.10 2.28 2.31
C VAL A 108 12.46 3.07 1.06
N LYS A 109 13.05 2.39 0.07
CA LYS A 109 13.52 3.00 -1.17
C LYS A 109 12.86 2.33 -2.36
N PHE A 110 12.45 3.13 -3.34
CA PHE A 110 11.95 2.69 -4.63
C PHE A 110 12.81 3.30 -5.74
N ASP A 111 13.37 2.44 -6.58
CA ASP A 111 14.23 2.78 -7.71
C ASP A 111 13.48 2.68 -9.05
N ASP A 112 14.03 3.32 -10.08
CA ASP A 112 13.40 3.40 -11.42
C ASP A 112 11.97 3.98 -11.39
N VAL A 113 11.77 5.04 -10.60
CA VAL A 113 10.48 5.74 -10.55
C VAL A 113 10.38 6.70 -11.73
N LEU A 114 9.41 6.49 -12.61
CA LEU A 114 9.12 7.40 -13.73
C LEU A 114 8.01 8.39 -13.36
N VAL A 115 7.97 9.52 -14.06
CA VAL A 115 6.87 10.49 -13.98
C VAL A 115 6.29 10.66 -15.38
N GLY A 116 4.98 10.52 -15.52
CA GLY A 116 4.31 10.51 -16.83
C GLY A 116 2.79 10.46 -16.73
N GLU A 117 2.11 9.76 -17.64
CA GLU A 117 0.66 9.54 -17.57
C GLU A 117 0.35 8.21 -16.90
N VAL A 118 -0.63 8.19 -16.00
CA VAL A 118 -1.08 7.00 -15.26
C VAL A 118 -2.56 6.76 -15.53
N TRP A 119 -2.89 5.57 -16.02
CA TRP A 119 -4.26 5.18 -16.39
C TRP A 119 -4.69 3.92 -15.67
N ILE A 120 -5.98 3.83 -15.33
CA ILE A 120 -6.58 2.65 -14.72
C ILE A 120 -7.30 1.82 -15.79
N CYS A 121 -6.94 0.54 -15.88
CA CYS A 121 -7.59 -0.47 -16.70
C CYS A 121 -8.57 -1.27 -15.84
N SER A 122 -9.84 -0.84 -15.82
CA SER A 122 -10.92 -1.47 -15.05
C SER A 122 -12.01 -2.02 -15.95
N GLY A 123 -12.91 -2.82 -15.37
CA GLY A 123 -14.03 -3.46 -16.06
C GLY A 123 -13.88 -4.97 -16.11
N GLN A 124 -14.42 -5.61 -17.16
CA GLN A 124 -14.56 -7.05 -17.24
C GLN A 124 -13.55 -7.73 -18.19
N SER A 125 -13.89 -8.91 -18.71
CA SER A 125 -13.00 -9.84 -19.43
C SER A 125 -12.30 -9.21 -20.63
N ASN A 126 -12.95 -8.30 -21.34
CA ASN A 126 -12.34 -7.63 -22.51
C ASN A 126 -11.19 -6.70 -22.10
N MET A 127 -11.28 -6.03 -20.95
CA MET A 127 -10.16 -5.25 -20.41
C MET A 127 -9.11 -6.16 -19.75
N GLN A 128 -9.53 -7.27 -19.13
CA GLN A 128 -8.62 -8.26 -18.56
C GLN A 128 -7.85 -9.05 -19.62
N TRP A 129 -8.31 -9.04 -20.88
CA TRP A 129 -7.76 -9.86 -21.95
C TRP A 129 -6.24 -9.69 -22.10
N TRP A 130 -5.49 -10.78 -22.11
CA TRP A 130 -4.03 -10.74 -22.08
C TRP A 130 -3.41 -10.59 -23.48
N VAL A 131 -2.26 -9.93 -23.60
CA VAL A 131 -1.53 -9.80 -24.89
C VAL A 131 -1.20 -11.17 -25.50
N LYS A 132 -0.85 -12.17 -24.69
CA LYS A 132 -0.59 -13.55 -25.18
C LYS A 132 -1.80 -14.23 -25.83
N LEU A 133 -3.01 -13.68 -25.63
CA LEU A 133 -4.26 -14.14 -26.21
C LEU A 133 -4.80 -13.17 -27.27
N ALA A 134 -4.04 -12.12 -27.61
CA ALA A 134 -4.38 -11.17 -28.65
C ALA A 134 -3.93 -11.68 -30.03
N ASN A 135 -4.20 -10.90 -31.07
CA ASN A 135 -3.70 -11.19 -32.42
C ASN A 135 -2.18 -11.00 -32.47
N ASP A 136 -1.52 -11.85 -33.25
CA ASP A 136 -0.06 -11.83 -33.47
C ASP A 136 0.78 -11.71 -32.18
N PRO A 137 0.50 -12.55 -31.15
CA PRO A 137 1.09 -12.37 -29.82
C PRO A 137 2.62 -12.51 -29.83
N ASP A 138 3.18 -13.31 -30.74
CA ASP A 138 4.64 -13.43 -30.91
C ASP A 138 5.28 -12.17 -31.49
N LEU A 139 4.64 -11.53 -32.48
CA LEU A 139 5.14 -10.29 -33.04
C LEU A 139 5.07 -9.17 -32.00
N GLU A 140 3.95 -9.09 -31.29
CA GLU A 140 3.77 -8.11 -30.23
C GLU A 140 4.78 -8.29 -29.11
N ARG A 141 5.02 -9.53 -28.69
CA ARG A 141 6.06 -9.86 -27.71
C ARG A 141 7.45 -9.45 -28.17
N LEU A 142 7.87 -9.84 -29.38
CA LEU A 142 9.23 -9.57 -29.87
C LEU A 142 9.52 -8.06 -30.07
N THR A 143 8.48 -7.26 -30.32
CA THR A 143 8.58 -5.83 -30.61
C THR A 143 8.28 -4.93 -29.40
N ALA A 144 7.79 -5.48 -28.29
CA ALA A 144 7.46 -4.75 -27.07
C ALA A 144 8.70 -4.27 -26.28
N LYS A 145 9.52 -3.43 -26.90
CA LYS A 145 10.75 -2.86 -26.32
C LYS A 145 10.48 -1.44 -25.87
N TYR A 146 9.53 -1.26 -24.96
CA TYR A 146 9.06 0.05 -24.50
C TYR A 146 9.38 0.24 -23.01
N PRO A 147 10.64 0.45 -22.63
CA PRO A 147 11.05 0.54 -21.23
C PRO A 147 10.55 1.81 -20.51
N LYS A 148 9.71 2.64 -21.11
CA LYS A 148 8.99 3.74 -20.44
C LYS A 148 7.49 3.46 -20.28
N ILE A 149 7.01 2.31 -20.78
CA ILE A 149 5.69 1.78 -20.49
C ILE A 149 5.82 0.82 -19.30
N ARG A 150 4.93 0.95 -18.34
CA ARG A 150 4.89 0.14 -17.11
C ARG A 150 3.47 -0.33 -16.87
N MET A 151 3.29 -1.57 -16.40
CA MET A 151 1.98 -2.05 -15.95
C MET A 151 2.11 -2.76 -14.62
N ILE A 152 1.15 -2.54 -13.72
CA ILE A 152 0.94 -3.34 -12.53
C ILE A 152 -0.40 -4.04 -12.64
N ASN A 153 -0.41 -5.37 -12.43
CA ASN A 153 -1.62 -6.19 -12.41
C ASN A 153 -2.04 -6.47 -10.97
N PHE A 154 -3.26 -6.11 -10.62
CA PHE A 154 -3.86 -6.41 -9.33
C PHE A 154 -4.60 -7.76 -9.38
N PRO A 155 -4.48 -8.62 -8.35
CA PRO A 155 -5.19 -9.89 -8.30
C PRO A 155 -6.68 -9.67 -8.10
N ASN A 156 -7.45 -10.57 -8.66
CA ASN A 156 -8.89 -10.62 -8.49
C ASN A 156 -9.23 -11.14 -7.09
N VAL A 157 -9.52 -10.23 -6.17
CA VAL A 157 -9.89 -10.56 -4.79
C VAL A 157 -11.29 -9.99 -4.52
N GLY A 158 -12.24 -10.87 -4.22
CA GLY A 158 -13.65 -10.52 -4.05
C GLY A 158 -13.90 -9.87 -2.69
N THR A 159 -13.56 -8.59 -2.55
CA THR A 159 -13.75 -7.82 -1.32
C THR A 159 -14.25 -6.41 -1.63
N GLN A 160 -14.98 -5.83 -0.68
CA GLN A 160 -15.38 -4.42 -0.68
C GLN A 160 -14.44 -3.57 0.19
N GLU A 161 -13.59 -4.21 0.99
CA GLU A 161 -12.59 -3.54 1.81
C GLU A 161 -11.34 -3.21 0.99
N PRO A 162 -10.76 -2.01 1.15
CA PRO A 162 -9.51 -1.66 0.49
C PRO A 162 -8.40 -2.64 0.83
N ILE A 163 -7.79 -3.23 -0.19
CA ILE A 163 -6.61 -4.08 -0.02
C ILE A 163 -5.38 -3.18 -0.06
N TRP A 164 -4.55 -3.30 0.96
CA TRP A 164 -3.36 -2.48 1.11
C TRP A 164 -2.13 -3.09 0.44
N THR A 165 -2.04 -4.43 0.42
CA THR A 165 -0.95 -5.18 -0.23
C THR A 165 -1.52 -6.32 -1.05
N HIS A 166 -1.10 -6.39 -2.31
CA HIS A 166 -1.48 -7.46 -3.21
C HIS A 166 -0.31 -8.46 -3.37
N PRO A 167 -0.48 -9.73 -2.98
CA PRO A 167 0.58 -10.73 -3.16
C PRO A 167 1.02 -10.76 -4.63
N ASN A 168 2.33 -10.64 -4.86
CA ASN A 168 2.96 -10.74 -6.18
C ASN A 168 2.63 -9.65 -7.21
N SER A 169 1.92 -8.57 -6.84
CA SER A 169 1.75 -7.40 -7.72
C SER A 169 2.94 -6.46 -7.59
N LYS A 170 3.66 -6.26 -8.69
CA LYS A 170 4.74 -5.28 -8.84
C LYS A 170 4.58 -4.60 -10.20
N TRP A 171 5.11 -3.38 -10.32
CA TRP A 171 5.23 -2.75 -11.62
C TRP A 171 6.19 -3.55 -12.50
N GLN A 172 5.76 -3.82 -13.73
CA GLN A 172 6.53 -4.54 -14.72
C GLN A 172 6.92 -3.58 -15.85
N VAL A 173 8.20 -3.63 -16.21
CA VAL A 173 8.74 -3.00 -17.42
C VAL A 173 8.09 -3.63 -18.63
N CYS A 174 7.60 -2.86 -19.60
CA CYS A 174 7.17 -3.42 -20.89
C CYS A 174 8.39 -3.90 -21.68
N SER A 175 8.56 -5.23 -21.73
CA SER A 175 9.62 -5.92 -22.43
C SER A 175 9.07 -7.19 -23.11
N PRO A 176 9.84 -7.83 -24.01
CA PRO A 176 9.45 -9.12 -24.58
C PRO A 176 9.21 -10.23 -23.55
N GLU A 177 9.75 -10.10 -22.34
CA GLU A 177 9.62 -11.09 -21.26
C GLU A 177 8.34 -10.91 -20.44
N THR A 178 7.77 -9.71 -20.41
CA THR A 178 6.67 -9.34 -19.49
C THR A 178 5.36 -9.01 -20.20
N VAL A 179 5.42 -8.49 -21.44
CA VAL A 179 4.25 -7.92 -22.13
C VAL A 179 3.13 -8.95 -22.33
N SER A 180 3.48 -10.23 -22.42
CA SER A 180 2.52 -11.33 -22.56
C SER A 180 1.45 -11.36 -21.46
N ASP A 181 1.79 -10.89 -20.25
CA ASP A 181 0.90 -10.81 -19.10
C ASP A 181 0.34 -9.40 -18.88
N PHE A 182 0.39 -8.52 -19.88
CA PHE A 182 -0.30 -7.23 -19.81
C PHE A 182 -1.74 -7.38 -20.32
N SER A 183 -2.64 -6.51 -19.85
CA SER A 183 -3.90 -6.26 -20.56
C SER A 183 -3.58 -5.84 -21.99
N ALA A 184 -4.14 -6.53 -22.98
CA ALA A 184 -3.97 -6.24 -24.39
C ALA A 184 -4.48 -4.83 -24.71
N VAL A 185 -5.70 -4.51 -24.27
CA VAL A 185 -6.29 -3.17 -24.45
C VAL A 185 -5.42 -2.12 -23.77
N GLY A 186 -5.00 -2.36 -22.52
CA GLY A 186 -4.12 -1.46 -21.79
C GLY A 186 -2.76 -1.25 -22.47
N TYR A 187 -2.13 -2.31 -22.95
CA TYR A 187 -0.84 -2.26 -23.65
C TYR A 187 -0.95 -1.49 -24.97
N PHE A 188 -1.92 -1.80 -25.83
CA PHE A 188 -2.07 -1.12 -27.11
C PHE A 188 -2.40 0.36 -26.94
N PHE A 189 -3.25 0.70 -25.97
CA PHE A 189 -3.53 2.08 -25.60
C PHE A 189 -2.27 2.80 -25.11
N ALA A 190 -1.53 2.19 -24.18
CA ALA A 190 -0.29 2.76 -23.66
C ALA A 190 0.77 2.96 -24.75
N ARG A 191 0.90 2.00 -25.69
CA ARG A 191 1.80 2.11 -26.85
C ARG A 191 1.44 3.30 -27.72
N GLN A 192 0.16 3.47 -28.03
CA GLN A 192 -0.31 4.60 -28.84
C GLN A 192 -0.05 5.94 -28.14
N LEU A 193 -0.33 6.04 -26.83
CA LEU A 193 -0.03 7.23 -26.05
C LEU A 193 1.46 7.53 -26.01
N PHE A 194 2.29 6.52 -25.76
CA PHE A 194 3.74 6.65 -25.71
C PHE A 194 4.29 7.17 -27.05
N GLN A 195 3.84 6.63 -28.18
CA GLN A 195 4.24 7.09 -29.51
C GLN A 195 3.80 8.52 -29.83
N THR A 196 2.69 8.98 -29.24
CA THR A 196 2.13 10.31 -29.48
C THR A 196 2.77 11.37 -28.60
N LEU A 197 3.01 11.04 -27.33
CA LEU A 197 3.41 12.00 -26.30
C LEU A 197 4.91 11.94 -25.98
N ASP A 198 5.57 10.81 -26.27
CA ASP A 198 6.99 10.53 -25.95
C ASP A 198 7.36 10.74 -24.46
N ILE A 199 6.42 10.42 -23.57
CA ILE A 199 6.58 10.47 -22.11
C ILE A 199 6.26 9.12 -21.47
N PRO A 200 6.75 8.82 -20.24
CA PRO A 200 6.41 7.58 -19.56
C PRO A 200 4.91 7.33 -19.41
N ILE A 201 4.48 6.07 -19.54
CA ILE A 201 3.08 5.66 -19.40
C ILE A 201 2.97 4.52 -18.38
N GLY A 202 2.19 4.72 -17.33
CA GLY A 202 1.86 3.74 -16.31
C GLY A 202 0.43 3.24 -16.44
N MET A 203 0.24 1.92 -16.40
CA MET A 203 -1.07 1.27 -16.45
C MET A 203 -1.31 0.51 -15.15
N ILE A 204 -2.43 0.79 -14.49
CA ILE A 204 -2.89 0.06 -13.30
C ILE A 204 -4.04 -0.84 -13.74
N ASN A 205 -3.79 -2.14 -13.88
CA ASN A 205 -4.82 -3.10 -14.28
C ASN A 205 -5.47 -3.74 -13.07
N ASN A 206 -6.79 -3.56 -12.95
CA ASN A 206 -7.63 -4.20 -11.95
C ASN A 206 -8.89 -4.86 -12.57
N ALA A 207 -8.90 -5.09 -13.89
CA ALA A 207 -10.04 -5.66 -14.57
C ALA A 207 -10.30 -7.13 -14.21
N TRP A 208 -11.59 -7.50 -14.08
CA TRP A 208 -12.03 -8.82 -13.65
C TRP A 208 -13.11 -9.41 -14.58
N GLY A 209 -12.74 -10.42 -15.35
CA GLY A 209 -13.66 -11.18 -16.20
C GLY A 209 -14.84 -11.83 -15.48
N GLY A 210 -16.04 -11.63 -16.03
CA GLY A 210 -17.28 -12.19 -15.48
C GLY A 210 -17.85 -11.41 -14.29
N SER A 211 -17.24 -10.30 -13.88
CA SER A 211 -17.83 -9.43 -12.85
C SER A 211 -19.08 -8.72 -13.39
N ALA A 212 -20.18 -8.77 -12.64
CA ALA A 212 -21.37 -7.96 -12.91
C ALA A 212 -21.17 -6.52 -12.44
N CYS A 213 -22.02 -5.59 -12.89
CA CYS A 213 -21.91 -4.16 -12.56
C CYS A 213 -22.02 -3.92 -11.03
N GLU A 214 -22.89 -4.67 -10.37
CA GLU A 214 -23.14 -4.62 -8.93
C GLU A 214 -21.88 -4.92 -8.12
N ALA A 215 -20.96 -5.73 -8.64
CA ALA A 215 -19.70 -6.01 -7.96
C ALA A 215 -18.79 -4.77 -7.82
N TRP A 216 -19.01 -3.75 -8.65
CA TRP A 216 -18.27 -2.48 -8.68
C TRP A 216 -18.97 -1.36 -7.91
N VAL A 217 -20.17 -1.62 -7.36
CA VAL A 217 -20.92 -0.66 -6.57
C VAL A 217 -20.65 -0.94 -5.09
N PRO A 218 -20.36 0.10 -4.28
CA PRO A 218 -20.26 -0.04 -2.83
C PRO A 218 -21.49 -0.75 -2.24
N ARG A 219 -21.24 -1.80 -1.44
CA ARG A 219 -22.31 -2.63 -0.86
C ARG A 219 -23.38 -1.82 -0.12
N ASN A 220 -22.98 -0.77 0.59
CA ASN A 220 -23.91 0.08 1.34
C ASN A 220 -24.91 0.82 0.43
N LEU A 221 -24.59 1.06 -0.84
CA LEU A 221 -25.51 1.66 -1.81
C LEU A 221 -26.51 0.62 -2.34
N LEU A 222 -26.06 -0.60 -2.63
CA LEU A 222 -26.93 -1.67 -3.11
C LEU A 222 -28.00 -2.11 -2.10
N VAL A 223 -27.69 -2.00 -0.80
CA VAL A 223 -28.63 -2.37 0.28
C VAL A 223 -29.61 -1.23 0.58
N ALA A 224 -29.37 -0.02 0.08
CA ALA A 224 -30.24 1.13 0.29
C ALA A 224 -31.39 1.22 -0.74
N ASP A 225 -31.35 0.42 -1.80
CA ASP A 225 -32.40 0.27 -2.83
C ASP A 225 -33.45 -0.78 -2.43
#